data_AF-A0A126QVQ7-F1
#
_entry.id   AF-A0A126QVQ7-F1
#
_cell.length_a   1.000
_cell.length_b   1.000
_cell.length_c   1.000
_cell.angle_alpha   90.00
_cell.angle_beta   90.00
_cell.angle_gamma   90.00
#
_symmetry.space_group_name_H-M   'P 1'
#
loop_
_entity.id
_entity.type
_entity.pdbx_description
1 polymer ?
#
loop_
_entity_poly.entity_id
_entity_poly.type
_entity_poly.pdbx_seq_one_letter_code
_entity_poly.pdbx_strand_id
1 'polypeptide(L)'
;MDKKVLAIGVVAILLVAGAAIFFMLPKEQKAEYDPAKGWYSWDPYVGDYGTSEMTSSPNLLKATEKLYTTVYTDLPDYSKYTKVPDDFLKFDSRVSETSDSITVTSFIRKETKGTDYEEVQVTIPKGKNYHLVTVASTAALIKQMLETSLSPAEAEAKTWEYIYGLDKSAFPGASSDINKNYGMTIPEGVKSVSSTYNPVSKLDEYTGYVADACATEDDVFVLLCSGNFGASYADMQPFLDMLNAANPGKAYLVALYSTDLSDVFASIEIIGSIFDKKSAADDLIDDIRLHFYAMHQESSKLNKNYKVYVESTSGQGAGTGSIINDVVTSVLSLKNICKHEQWVKISDEIVIDEQPKVIIFQSSDKRTMDERMRVGYIPGQTETA
;
A
#
# COMPACT_ATOMS: atom_id res chain seq x y z
N MET A 1 12.09 -4.45 -42.20
CA MET A 1 12.76 -4.60 -40.89
C MET A 1 13.36 -3.24 -40.58
N ASP A 2 12.71 -2.46 -39.71
CA ASP A 2 13.37 -1.46 -38.88
C ASP A 2 12.37 -0.95 -37.85
N LYS A 3 12.68 -1.24 -36.58
CA LYS A 3 11.88 -0.88 -35.41
C LYS A 3 12.12 0.59 -35.11
N LYS A 4 11.04 1.39 -35.19
CA LYS A 4 11.04 2.74 -34.66
C LYS A 4 11.26 2.66 -33.16
N VAL A 5 12.36 3.26 -32.73
CA VAL A 5 12.67 3.62 -31.35
C VAL A 5 11.49 4.43 -30.83
N LEU A 6 10.70 3.81 -29.95
CA LEU A 6 9.69 4.52 -29.17
C LEU A 6 10.48 5.33 -28.14
N ALA A 7 10.48 6.65 -28.28
CA ALA A 7 11.00 7.55 -27.27
C ALA A 7 10.09 7.45 -26.05
N ILE A 8 10.47 6.61 -25.09
CA ILE A 8 9.90 6.61 -23.74
C ILE A 8 10.30 7.97 -23.15
N GLY A 9 9.32 8.84 -22.99
CA GLY A 9 9.49 10.11 -22.30
C GLY A 9 9.98 9.82 -20.89
N VAL A 10 11.19 10.28 -20.58
CA VAL A 10 11.74 10.29 -19.23
C VAL A 10 10.75 11.06 -18.36
N VAL A 11 9.96 10.34 -17.56
CA VAL A 11 9.28 10.93 -16.41
C VAL A 11 10.40 11.44 -15.51
N ALA A 12 10.54 12.76 -15.46
CA ALA A 12 11.51 13.41 -14.58
C ALA A 12 11.06 13.20 -13.13
N ILE A 13 11.39 12.04 -12.57
CA ILE A 13 11.44 11.86 -11.12
C ILE A 13 12.57 12.77 -10.66
N LEU A 14 12.21 13.84 -9.95
CA LEU A 14 13.17 14.76 -9.33
C LEU A 14 14.03 13.97 -8.33
N LEU A 15 15.18 13.47 -8.80
CA LEU A 15 16.29 13.01 -7.98
C LEU A 15 16.84 14.21 -7.22
N VAL A 16 16.35 14.42 -6.00
CA VAL A 16 16.99 15.33 -5.06
C VAL A 16 18.27 14.66 -4.58
N ALA A 17 19.39 15.27 -4.95
CA ALA A 17 20.76 14.82 -4.74
C ALA A 17 21.04 14.40 -3.29
N GLY A 18 21.76 13.29 -3.16
CA GLY A 18 22.31 12.79 -1.90
C GLY A 18 23.25 13.79 -1.24
N ALA A 19 22.98 14.05 0.03
CA ALA A 19 23.94 14.51 1.03
C ALA A 19 23.33 14.20 2.42
N ALA A 20 23.97 13.28 3.16
CA ALA A 20 23.81 13.05 4.60
C ALA A 20 22.44 13.40 5.21
N ILE A 21 21.47 12.49 5.13
CA ILE A 21 20.18 12.64 5.83
C ILE A 21 20.39 12.22 7.29
N PHE A 22 20.89 13.17 8.08
CA PHE A 22 20.54 13.26 9.49
C PHE A 22 19.03 13.55 9.55
N PHE A 23 18.26 12.63 10.14
CA PHE A 23 16.86 12.74 10.55
C PHE A 23 16.16 14.09 10.28
N MET A 24 15.21 14.13 9.33
CA MET A 24 14.09 15.07 9.37
C MET A 24 12.88 14.39 10.01
N LEU A 25 12.92 14.25 11.34
CA LEU A 25 11.71 14.26 12.15
C LEU A 25 11.11 15.68 12.11
N PRO A 26 9.78 15.84 12.24
CA PRO A 26 9.15 17.15 12.38
C PRO A 26 9.86 17.99 13.44
N LYS A 27 9.97 19.31 13.20
CA LYS A 27 10.56 20.29 14.13
C LYS A 27 9.71 20.46 15.41
N GLU A 28 9.56 19.43 16.23
CA GLU A 28 9.23 19.55 17.64
C GLU A 28 9.96 18.44 18.41
N GLN A 29 10.84 18.87 19.33
CA GLN A 29 11.67 18.05 20.23
C GLN A 29 12.67 17.10 19.55
N LYS A 30 13.93 17.56 19.43
CA LYS A 30 15.07 16.64 19.40
C LYS A 30 15.06 15.88 20.73
N ALA A 31 14.49 14.68 20.75
CA ALA A 31 14.68 13.78 21.87
C ALA A 31 16.19 13.48 21.95
N GLU A 32 16.79 13.84 23.07
CA GLU A 32 18.19 13.57 23.38
C GLU A 32 18.28 12.08 23.74
N TYR A 33 18.45 11.23 22.72
CA TYR A 33 18.50 9.78 22.88
C TYR A 33 19.74 9.38 23.68
N ASP A 34 19.59 8.52 24.69
CA ASP A 34 20.71 7.87 25.38
C ASP A 34 21.05 6.57 24.64
N PRO A 35 22.10 6.53 23.81
CA PRO A 35 22.44 5.36 23.01
C PRO A 35 22.86 4.15 23.86
N ALA A 36 23.07 4.33 25.17
CA ALA A 36 23.45 3.25 26.08
C ALA A 36 22.25 2.47 26.67
N LYS A 37 21.00 2.86 26.39
CA LYS A 37 19.81 2.27 27.02
C LYS A 37 18.86 1.60 26.03
N GLY A 38 18.09 0.65 26.54
CA GLY A 38 17.10 -0.09 25.74
C GLY A 38 17.74 -0.77 24.53
N TRP A 39 16.98 -0.88 23.45
CA TRP A 39 17.43 -1.47 22.19
C TRP A 39 18.42 -0.60 21.43
N TYR A 40 18.61 0.68 21.80
CA TYR A 40 19.67 1.51 21.21
C TYR A 40 21.06 0.99 21.52
N SER A 41 21.22 0.28 22.65
CA SER A 41 22.51 -0.29 23.07
C SER A 41 23.08 -1.32 22.07
N TRP A 42 22.27 -1.82 21.14
CA TRP A 42 22.68 -2.72 20.07
C TRP A 42 23.15 -1.98 18.80
N ASP A 43 23.08 -0.65 18.80
CA ASP A 43 23.35 0.21 17.65
C ASP A 43 22.53 -0.21 16.40
N PRO A 44 21.20 -0.40 16.46
CA PRO A 44 20.44 -0.84 15.30
C PRO A 44 20.25 0.30 14.28
N TYR A 45 20.13 -0.05 13.00
CA TYR A 45 19.52 0.84 12.01
C TYR A 45 18.02 0.93 12.31
N VAL A 46 17.54 2.14 12.58
CA VAL A 46 16.12 2.37 12.91
C VAL A 46 15.44 3.07 11.75
N GLY A 47 14.40 2.45 11.21
CA GLY A 47 13.58 2.97 10.11
C GLY A 47 12.10 3.02 10.46
N ASP A 48 11.32 3.59 9.56
CA ASP A 48 9.87 3.55 9.62
C ASP A 48 9.23 3.39 8.23
N TYR A 49 7.96 3.00 8.21
CA TYR A 49 7.16 2.90 6.99
C TYR A 49 5.69 3.28 7.23
N GLY A 50 5.04 3.89 6.24
CA GLY A 50 3.59 4.07 6.23
C GLY A 50 2.87 2.84 5.67
N THR A 51 1.81 2.38 6.32
CA THR A 51 1.02 1.26 5.80
C THR A 51 0.38 1.57 4.45
N SER A 52 -0.09 2.80 4.25
CA SER A 52 -0.65 3.28 2.98
C SER A 52 0.41 3.47 1.88
N GLU A 53 1.70 3.45 2.22
CA GLU A 53 2.79 3.49 1.26
C GLU A 53 3.12 2.09 0.74
N MET A 54 2.86 1.05 1.54
CA MET A 54 3.18 -0.35 1.21
C MET A 54 2.03 -1.10 0.51
N THR A 55 1.00 -0.41 0.03
CA THR A 55 -0.10 -1.01 -0.76
C THR A 55 0.01 -0.64 -2.24
N SER A 56 -1.05 -0.80 -3.03
CA SER A 56 -1.17 -0.25 -4.38
C SER A 56 -1.19 1.29 -4.34
N SER A 57 -0.01 1.87 -4.21
CA SER A 57 0.22 3.30 -3.97
C SER A 57 1.40 3.81 -4.80
N PRO A 58 1.37 5.07 -5.26
CA PRO A 58 2.53 5.70 -5.90
C PRO A 58 3.79 5.72 -5.02
N ASN A 59 3.63 5.61 -3.70
CA ASN A 59 4.72 5.73 -2.74
C ASN A 59 5.45 4.41 -2.46
N LEU A 60 5.02 3.26 -3.00
CA LEU A 60 5.61 1.95 -2.72
C LEU A 60 7.11 1.90 -3.01
N LEU A 61 7.51 2.39 -4.18
CA LEU A 61 8.92 2.45 -4.58
C LEU A 61 9.71 3.35 -3.61
N LYS A 62 9.26 4.59 -3.45
CA LYS A 62 9.93 5.59 -2.59
C LYS A 62 10.06 5.13 -1.13
N ALA A 63 9.03 4.48 -0.60
CA ALA A 63 9.07 3.96 0.77
C ALA A 63 10.07 2.80 0.90
N THR A 64 10.16 1.95 -0.13
CA THR A 64 11.16 0.88 -0.17
C THR A 64 12.59 1.42 -0.32
N GLU A 65 12.79 2.44 -1.16
CA GLU A 65 14.07 3.15 -1.30
C GLU A 65 14.53 3.81 0.01
N LYS A 66 13.59 4.37 0.77
CA LYS A 66 13.85 4.90 2.11
C LYS A 66 14.33 3.81 3.07
N LEU A 67 13.67 2.65 3.07
CA LEU A 67 14.09 1.52 3.89
C LEU A 67 15.46 0.98 3.43
N TYR A 68 15.69 0.92 2.12
CA TYR A 68 16.97 0.50 1.56
C TYR A 68 18.11 1.41 2.02
N THR A 69 17.96 2.72 1.85
CA THR A 69 18.98 3.72 2.25
C THR A 69 19.19 3.77 3.76
N THR A 70 18.16 3.48 4.57
CA THR A 70 18.30 3.31 6.03
C THR A 70 19.30 2.21 6.39
N VAL A 71 19.35 1.12 5.61
CA VAL A 71 20.19 -0.05 5.91
C VAL A 71 21.52 -0.03 5.15
N TYR A 72 21.51 0.44 3.91
CA TYR A 72 22.62 0.32 2.95
C TYR A 72 23.21 1.66 2.50
N THR A 73 22.71 2.79 3.04
CA THR A 73 23.19 4.17 2.82
C THR A 73 22.91 4.76 1.44
N ASP A 74 23.30 4.12 0.35
CA ASP A 74 23.21 4.68 -1.01
C ASP A 74 22.29 3.86 -1.90
N LEU A 75 21.44 4.50 -2.72
CA LEU A 75 20.61 3.79 -3.69
C LEU A 75 21.45 3.11 -4.77
N PRO A 76 20.99 1.97 -5.32
CA PRO A 76 21.61 1.37 -6.48
C PRO A 76 21.63 2.34 -7.68
N ASP A 77 22.67 2.22 -8.50
CA ASP A 77 22.66 2.82 -9.83
C ASP A 77 21.76 1.99 -10.75
N TYR A 78 20.48 2.38 -10.83
CA TYR A 78 19.45 1.68 -11.60
C TYR A 78 19.79 1.58 -13.09
N SER A 79 20.62 2.48 -13.64
CA SER A 79 21.00 2.45 -15.06
C SER A 79 21.81 1.21 -15.46
N LYS A 80 22.35 0.47 -14.48
CA LYS A 80 23.04 -0.82 -14.69
C LYS A 80 22.09 -2.00 -14.91
N TYR A 81 20.79 -1.79 -14.68
CA TYR A 81 19.77 -2.81 -14.74
C TYR A 81 18.82 -2.51 -15.88
N THR A 82 18.69 -3.44 -16.83
CA THR A 82 17.80 -3.29 -18.00
C THR A 82 16.89 -4.50 -18.21
N LYS A 83 17.06 -5.54 -17.39
CA LYS A 83 16.26 -6.76 -17.46
C LYS A 83 16.04 -7.30 -16.06
N VAL A 84 14.79 -7.58 -15.74
CA VAL A 84 14.37 -8.29 -14.54
C VAL A 84 14.13 -9.76 -14.91
N PRO A 85 14.60 -10.73 -14.10
CA PRO A 85 14.23 -12.13 -14.28
C PRO A 85 12.71 -12.31 -14.22
N ASP A 86 12.15 -13.15 -15.11
CA ASP A 86 10.70 -13.34 -15.22
C ASP A 86 10.07 -13.88 -13.91
N ASP A 87 10.85 -14.58 -13.10
CA ASP A 87 10.48 -15.14 -11.80
C ASP A 87 10.68 -14.17 -10.62
N PHE A 88 11.41 -13.06 -10.81
CA PHE A 88 11.60 -12.08 -9.74
C PHE A 88 10.32 -11.26 -9.53
N LEU A 89 9.73 -11.44 -8.34
CA LEU A 89 8.45 -10.85 -7.94
C LEU A 89 7.38 -11.02 -9.03
N LYS A 90 7.31 -12.23 -9.60
CA LYS A 90 6.23 -12.61 -10.49
C LYS A 90 4.90 -12.50 -9.75
N PHE A 91 3.87 -12.01 -10.44
CA PHE A 91 2.50 -12.03 -9.95
C PHE A 91 1.58 -12.72 -10.96
N ASP A 92 0.46 -13.24 -10.48
CA ASP A 92 -0.58 -13.81 -11.32
C ASP A 92 -1.65 -12.73 -11.58
N SER A 93 -1.93 -12.49 -12.87
CA SER A 93 -2.96 -11.55 -13.27
C SER A 93 -4.33 -11.98 -12.74
N ARG A 94 -5.09 -10.99 -12.27
CA ARG A 94 -6.45 -11.17 -11.72
C ARG A 94 -7.51 -10.54 -12.60
N VAL A 95 -7.13 -10.19 -13.83
CA VAL A 95 -7.98 -9.48 -14.78
C VAL A 95 -8.17 -10.33 -16.02
N SER A 96 -9.40 -10.39 -16.50
CA SER A 96 -9.75 -10.84 -17.84
C SER A 96 -10.55 -9.75 -18.52
N GLU A 97 -10.15 -9.35 -19.72
CA GLU A 97 -10.78 -8.25 -20.45
C GLU A 97 -11.44 -8.71 -21.75
N THR A 98 -12.60 -8.13 -22.03
CA THR A 98 -13.22 -8.15 -23.36
C THR A 98 -13.26 -6.73 -23.93
N SER A 99 -13.85 -6.55 -25.12
CA SER A 99 -14.10 -5.21 -25.66
C SER A 99 -15.08 -4.40 -24.79
N ASP A 100 -16.00 -5.08 -24.09
CA ASP A 100 -17.17 -4.44 -23.48
C ASP A 100 -17.13 -4.50 -21.95
N SER A 101 -16.26 -5.32 -21.37
CA SER A 101 -16.20 -5.54 -19.93
C SER A 101 -14.82 -5.94 -19.42
N ILE A 102 -14.66 -5.82 -18.10
CA ILE A 102 -13.50 -6.25 -17.33
C ILE A 102 -14.03 -7.18 -16.25
N THR A 103 -13.48 -8.38 -16.17
CA THR A 103 -13.72 -9.33 -15.09
C THR A 103 -12.52 -9.34 -14.16
N VAL A 104 -12.76 -9.10 -12.88
CA VAL A 104 -11.76 -9.03 -11.82
C VAL A 104 -12.00 -10.15 -10.80
N THR A 105 -10.95 -10.87 -10.44
CA THR A 105 -10.95 -11.76 -9.27
C THR A 105 -10.66 -10.95 -8.00
N SER A 106 -11.68 -10.71 -7.19
CA SER A 106 -11.61 -10.08 -5.87
C SER A 106 -11.51 -11.13 -4.76
N PHE A 107 -10.97 -10.75 -3.59
CA PHE A 107 -10.83 -11.65 -2.44
C PHE A 107 -11.45 -11.05 -1.18
N ILE A 108 -12.29 -11.82 -0.50
CA ILE A 108 -12.92 -11.44 0.76
C ILE A 108 -12.64 -12.54 1.78
N ARG A 109 -12.23 -12.18 3.00
CA ARG A 109 -11.92 -13.18 4.04
C ARG A 109 -13.11 -14.06 4.37
N LYS A 110 -12.90 -15.36 4.51
CA LYS A 110 -13.94 -16.29 5.01
C LYS A 110 -14.33 -16.00 6.45
N GLU A 111 -13.38 -15.48 7.24
CA GLU A 111 -13.51 -15.20 8.66
C GLU A 111 -12.92 -13.82 8.98
N THR A 112 -13.53 -13.05 9.88
CA THR A 112 -13.05 -11.70 10.26
C THR A 112 -11.60 -11.71 10.75
N LYS A 113 -11.17 -12.82 11.37
CA LYS A 113 -9.79 -13.07 11.80
C LYS A 113 -9.32 -14.39 11.22
N GLY A 114 -8.87 -14.36 9.97
CA GLY A 114 -8.34 -15.54 9.27
C GLY A 114 -7.46 -15.16 8.09
N THR A 115 -6.80 -16.18 7.53
CA THR A 115 -5.97 -16.11 6.32
C THR A 115 -6.63 -16.80 5.13
N ASP A 116 -7.84 -17.33 5.30
CA ASP A 116 -8.60 -17.93 4.21
C ASP A 116 -9.51 -16.89 3.54
N TYR A 117 -9.64 -16.99 2.22
CA TYR A 117 -10.43 -16.05 1.40
C TYR A 117 -11.41 -16.80 0.50
N GLU A 118 -12.55 -16.18 0.22
CA GLU A 118 -13.39 -16.50 -0.92
C GLU A 118 -13.00 -15.63 -2.11
N GLU A 119 -12.90 -16.28 -3.27
CA GLU A 119 -12.78 -15.62 -4.56
C GLU A 119 -14.14 -15.14 -5.05
N VAL A 120 -14.22 -13.87 -5.43
CA VAL A 120 -15.42 -13.24 -5.96
C VAL A 120 -15.09 -12.68 -7.34
N GLN A 121 -15.76 -13.22 -8.37
CA GLN A 121 -15.63 -12.73 -9.74
C GLN A 121 -16.56 -11.53 -9.95
N VAL A 122 -16.00 -10.40 -10.35
CA VAL A 122 -16.73 -9.13 -10.52
C VAL A 122 -16.56 -8.67 -11.96
N THR A 123 -17.67 -8.55 -12.70
CA THR A 123 -17.63 -8.11 -14.10
C THR A 123 -18.21 -6.72 -14.25
N ILE A 124 -17.36 -5.77 -14.63
CA ILE A 124 -17.67 -4.34 -14.74
C ILE A 124 -17.72 -3.96 -16.23
N PRO A 125 -18.76 -3.27 -16.72
CA PRO A 125 -18.83 -2.81 -18.09
C PRO A 125 -17.82 -1.69 -18.35
N LYS A 126 -17.23 -1.67 -19.55
CA LYS A 126 -16.34 -0.60 -20.06
C LYS A 126 -17.16 0.54 -20.66
N GLY A 127 -16.53 1.71 -20.81
CA GLY A 127 -17.12 2.87 -21.49
C GLY A 127 -18.29 3.52 -20.75
N LYS A 128 -18.38 3.30 -19.43
CA LYS A 128 -19.41 3.86 -18.55
C LYS A 128 -18.86 5.04 -17.74
N ASN A 129 -19.77 5.82 -17.17
CA ASN A 129 -19.44 6.89 -16.23
C ASN A 129 -19.19 6.27 -14.85
N TYR A 130 -17.93 6.08 -14.50
CA TYR A 130 -17.57 5.49 -13.22
C TYR A 130 -17.70 6.49 -12.08
N HIS A 131 -18.39 6.06 -11.02
CA HIS A 131 -18.53 6.73 -9.74
C HIS A 131 -17.83 5.88 -8.66
N LEU A 132 -16.54 6.15 -8.48
CA LEU A 132 -15.66 5.38 -7.60
C LEU A 132 -15.76 5.87 -6.15
N VAL A 133 -15.92 4.91 -5.24
CA VAL A 133 -15.64 5.08 -3.81
C VAL A 133 -14.36 4.32 -3.47
N THR A 134 -13.36 5.02 -2.93
CA THR A 134 -12.06 4.39 -2.62
C THR A 134 -11.27 5.12 -1.52
N VAL A 135 -10.00 4.75 -1.34
CA VAL A 135 -9.05 5.37 -0.41
C VAL A 135 -8.08 6.31 -1.14
N ALA A 136 -7.38 7.16 -0.38
CA ALA A 136 -6.45 8.15 -0.90
C ALA A 136 -5.36 7.57 -1.83
N SER A 137 -4.76 6.42 -1.47
CA SER A 137 -3.68 5.80 -2.26
C SER A 137 -4.14 5.36 -3.65
N THR A 138 -5.34 4.78 -3.76
CA THR A 138 -5.93 4.38 -5.04
C THR A 138 -6.19 5.59 -5.93
N ALA A 139 -6.77 6.67 -5.38
CA ALA A 139 -7.00 7.89 -6.14
C ALA A 139 -5.68 8.49 -6.66
N ALA A 140 -4.64 8.52 -5.82
CA ALA A 140 -3.32 8.98 -6.22
C ALA A 140 -2.67 8.08 -7.29
N LEU A 141 -2.88 6.76 -7.21
CA LEU A 141 -2.40 5.80 -8.22
C LEU A 141 -3.09 6.02 -9.57
N ILE A 142 -4.41 6.24 -9.59
CA ILE A 142 -5.15 6.57 -10.81
C ILE A 142 -4.58 7.84 -11.46
N LYS A 143 -4.33 8.89 -10.65
CA LYS A 143 -3.68 10.12 -11.13
C LYS A 143 -2.32 9.85 -11.75
N GLN A 144 -1.46 9.07 -11.09
CA GLN A 144 -0.13 8.71 -11.62
C GLN A 144 -0.23 7.99 -12.97
N MET A 145 -1.17 7.06 -13.13
CA MET A 145 -1.40 6.38 -14.39
C MET A 145 -1.89 7.33 -15.49
N LEU A 146 -2.74 8.30 -15.15
CA LEU A 146 -3.25 9.30 -16.09
C LEU A 146 -2.14 10.25 -16.59
N GLU A 147 -1.17 10.60 -15.74
CA GLU A 147 -0.03 11.45 -16.06
C GLU A 147 0.90 10.88 -17.15
N THR A 148 0.79 9.59 -17.47
CA THR A 148 1.49 8.99 -18.64
C THR A 148 1.01 9.56 -19.98
N SER A 149 -0.18 10.15 -20.00
CA SER A 149 -0.86 10.62 -21.22
C SER A 149 -1.43 12.04 -21.12
N LEU A 150 -1.44 12.62 -19.92
CA LEU A 150 -2.05 13.92 -19.61
C LEU A 150 -1.05 14.78 -18.81
N SER A 151 -1.22 16.10 -18.84
CA SER A 151 -0.48 16.95 -17.90
C SER A 151 -0.93 16.69 -16.45
N PRO A 152 -0.12 17.02 -15.44
CA PRO A 152 -0.49 16.80 -14.03
C PRO A 152 -1.84 17.39 -13.62
N ALA A 153 -2.18 18.58 -14.12
CA ALA A 153 -3.45 19.24 -13.83
C ALA A 153 -4.64 18.55 -14.52
N GLU A 154 -4.48 18.11 -15.77
CA GLU A 154 -5.50 17.36 -16.49
C GLU A 154 -5.72 15.97 -15.88
N ALA A 155 -4.64 15.30 -15.46
CA ALA A 155 -4.69 14.00 -14.79
C ALA A 155 -5.43 14.09 -13.45
N GLU A 156 -5.16 15.13 -12.65
CA GLU A 156 -5.86 15.37 -11.39
C GLU A 156 -7.35 15.67 -11.62
N ALA A 157 -7.67 16.58 -12.54
CA ALA A 157 -9.06 16.87 -12.91
C ALA A 157 -9.80 15.61 -13.36
N LYS A 158 -9.16 14.79 -14.21
CA LYS A 158 -9.74 13.55 -14.72
C LYS A 158 -9.90 12.49 -13.62
N THR A 159 -8.99 12.44 -12.65
CA THR A 159 -9.14 11.57 -11.48
C THR A 159 -10.39 11.95 -10.69
N TRP A 160 -10.63 13.24 -10.49
CA TRP A 160 -11.82 13.71 -9.78
C TRP A 160 -13.13 13.48 -10.54
N GLU A 161 -13.10 13.35 -11.86
CA GLU A 161 -14.27 12.90 -12.64
C GLU A 161 -14.65 11.44 -12.34
N TYR A 162 -13.69 10.59 -11.96
CA TYR A 162 -13.96 9.20 -11.58
C TYR A 162 -14.36 9.05 -10.11
N ILE A 163 -13.90 9.94 -9.24
CA ILE A 163 -14.04 9.79 -7.78
C ILE A 163 -15.33 10.44 -7.30
N TYR A 164 -16.31 9.61 -6.95
CA TYR A 164 -17.53 10.03 -6.28
C TYR A 164 -17.30 10.27 -4.78
N GLY A 165 -16.53 9.39 -4.13
CA GLY A 165 -16.26 9.46 -2.70
C GLY A 165 -14.92 8.92 -2.27
N LEU A 166 -14.40 9.47 -1.17
CA LEU A 166 -13.19 9.00 -0.52
C LEU A 166 -13.48 8.57 0.91
N ASP A 167 -12.80 7.53 1.37
CA ASP A 167 -12.78 7.17 2.79
C ASP A 167 -12.40 8.39 3.64
N LYS A 168 -13.08 8.59 4.77
CA LYS A 168 -12.81 9.70 5.69
C LYS A 168 -11.34 9.85 6.07
N SER A 169 -10.56 8.76 6.01
CA SER A 169 -9.12 8.79 6.28
C SER A 169 -8.32 9.61 5.26
N ALA A 170 -8.89 9.93 4.09
CA ALA A 170 -8.28 10.75 3.05
C ALA A 170 -8.37 12.26 3.30
N PHE A 171 -9.21 12.69 4.24
CA PHE A 171 -9.53 14.11 4.47
C PHE A 171 -8.51 14.79 5.41
N PRO A 172 -8.48 16.15 5.44
CA PRO A 172 -7.49 16.90 6.20
C PRO A 172 -7.35 16.46 7.66
N GLY A 173 -6.12 16.24 8.10
CA GLY A 173 -5.79 15.87 9.49
C GLY A 173 -5.99 14.39 9.83
N ALA A 174 -6.40 13.55 8.87
CA ALA A 174 -6.48 12.11 9.04
C ALA A 174 -5.16 11.39 8.68
N SER A 175 -5.10 10.08 8.94
CA SER A 175 -3.88 9.27 8.73
C SER A 175 -3.47 9.13 7.27
N SER A 176 -4.44 9.18 6.34
CA SER A 176 -4.21 9.04 4.90
C SER A 176 -4.54 10.33 4.15
N ASP A 177 -4.47 11.48 4.82
CA ASP A 177 -4.70 12.82 4.25
C ASP A 177 -4.06 12.94 2.86
N ILE A 178 -4.92 13.01 1.83
CA ILE A 178 -4.48 12.91 0.43
C ILE A 178 -3.67 14.12 0.00
N ASN A 179 -3.92 15.29 0.61
CA ASN A 179 -3.16 16.49 0.33
C ASN A 179 -1.75 16.37 0.91
N LYS A 180 -1.67 15.96 2.17
CA LYS A 180 -0.39 15.77 2.85
C LYS A 180 0.47 14.70 2.19
N ASN A 181 -0.14 13.57 1.81
CA ASN A 181 0.59 12.39 1.38
C ASN A 181 0.86 12.35 -0.14
N TYR A 182 -0.01 12.98 -0.94
CA TYR A 182 0.04 12.90 -2.41
C TYR A 182 -0.08 14.26 -3.12
N GLY A 183 -0.24 15.37 -2.38
CA GLY A 183 -0.31 16.71 -2.94
C GLY A 183 -1.61 17.05 -3.68
N MET A 184 -2.65 16.22 -3.55
CA MET A 184 -3.93 16.42 -4.24
C MET A 184 -4.90 17.24 -3.38
N THR A 185 -5.72 18.09 -3.98
CA THR A 185 -6.74 18.86 -3.25
C THR A 185 -8.13 18.29 -3.53
N ILE A 186 -8.81 17.81 -2.49
CA ILE A 186 -10.16 17.24 -2.59
C ILE A 186 -11.16 18.35 -3.01
N PRO A 187 -11.87 18.21 -4.13
CA PRO A 187 -12.95 19.13 -4.51
C PRO A 187 -14.15 19.04 -3.56
N GLU A 188 -14.92 20.13 -3.43
CA GLU A 188 -16.10 20.21 -2.54
C GLU A 188 -17.17 19.14 -2.83
N GLY A 189 -17.27 18.67 -4.07
CA GLY A 189 -18.24 17.66 -4.49
C GLY A 189 -17.93 16.22 -4.06
N VAL A 190 -16.67 15.91 -3.68
CA VAL A 190 -16.28 14.54 -3.33
C VAL A 190 -16.81 14.19 -1.94
N LYS A 191 -17.59 13.09 -1.85
CA LYS A 191 -18.19 12.67 -0.58
C LYS A 191 -17.14 12.13 0.38
N SER A 192 -17.24 12.50 1.65
CA SER A 192 -16.52 11.82 2.73
C SER A 192 -17.31 10.61 3.19
N VAL A 193 -16.90 9.40 2.77
CA VAL A 193 -17.57 8.17 3.19
C VAL A 193 -17.02 7.68 4.54
N SER A 194 -17.92 7.25 5.41
CA SER A 194 -17.59 6.99 6.82
C SER A 194 -16.64 5.81 7.05
N SER A 195 -16.67 4.80 6.17
CA SER A 195 -15.70 3.70 6.08
C SER A 195 -15.85 2.92 4.78
N THR A 196 -14.72 2.64 4.13
CA THR A 196 -14.61 1.66 3.04
C THR A 196 -14.34 0.24 3.55
N TYR A 197 -13.82 0.11 4.77
CA TYR A 197 -13.41 -1.17 5.37
C TYR A 197 -14.54 -1.93 6.07
N ASN A 198 -15.70 -1.31 6.30
CA ASN A 198 -16.85 -2.01 6.89
C ASN A 198 -18.17 -1.52 6.30
N PRO A 199 -18.41 -1.77 5.00
CA PRO A 199 -19.57 -1.25 4.31
C PRO A 199 -20.90 -1.87 4.80
N VAL A 200 -20.87 -3.10 5.34
CA VAL A 200 -22.05 -3.76 5.93
C VAL A 200 -22.61 -2.97 7.09
N SER A 201 -21.75 -2.45 7.97
CA SER A 201 -22.17 -1.60 9.09
C SER A 201 -22.77 -0.26 8.66
N LYS A 202 -22.68 0.05 7.36
CA LYS A 202 -23.02 1.33 6.71
C LYS A 202 -24.02 1.14 5.57
N LEU A 203 -24.82 0.08 5.61
CA LEU A 203 -25.71 -0.31 4.51
C LEU A 203 -26.64 0.82 4.05
N ASP A 204 -27.26 1.55 4.97
CA ASP A 204 -28.16 2.67 4.65
C ASP A 204 -27.41 3.83 3.96
N GLU A 205 -26.20 4.15 4.42
CA GLU A 205 -25.35 5.18 3.82
C GLU A 205 -24.99 4.77 2.38
N TYR A 206 -24.53 3.53 2.18
CA TYR A 206 -24.18 3.02 0.85
C TYR A 206 -25.36 2.86 -0.09
N THR A 207 -26.56 2.52 0.43
CA THR A 207 -27.79 2.51 -0.38
C THR A 207 -28.04 3.90 -0.96
N GLY A 208 -27.88 4.95 -0.14
CA GLY A 208 -27.96 6.33 -0.58
C GLY A 208 -26.87 6.69 -1.60
N TYR A 209 -25.62 6.29 -1.36
CA TYR A 209 -24.51 6.55 -2.28
C TYR A 209 -24.71 5.91 -3.64
N VAL A 210 -25.14 4.64 -3.68
CA VAL A 210 -25.40 3.91 -4.92
C VAL A 210 -26.57 4.54 -5.69
N ALA A 211 -27.63 4.96 -4.99
CA ALA A 211 -28.77 5.64 -5.62
C ALA A 211 -28.39 7.01 -6.20
N ASP A 212 -27.56 7.79 -5.49
CA ASP A 212 -27.07 9.11 -5.94
C ASP A 212 -26.12 8.95 -7.15
N ALA A 213 -25.18 8.01 -7.08
CA ALA A 213 -24.19 7.77 -8.13
C ALA A 213 -24.78 7.18 -9.41
N CYS A 214 -25.75 6.26 -9.31
CA CYS A 214 -26.31 5.56 -10.48
C CYS A 214 -27.55 6.25 -11.07
N ALA A 215 -27.52 7.58 -11.19
CA ALA A 215 -28.67 8.40 -11.59
C ALA A 215 -29.10 8.19 -13.06
N THR A 216 -28.17 7.84 -13.95
CA THR A 216 -28.42 7.62 -15.38
C THR A 216 -28.16 6.18 -15.81
N GLU A 217 -28.50 5.83 -17.06
CA GLU A 217 -28.26 4.49 -17.61
C GLU A 217 -26.78 4.15 -17.76
N ASP A 218 -25.94 5.17 -18.00
CA ASP A 218 -24.51 5.01 -18.23
C ASP A 218 -23.66 5.11 -16.96
N ASP A 219 -24.28 5.39 -15.81
CA ASP A 219 -23.57 5.48 -14.54
C ASP A 219 -23.33 4.10 -13.92
N VAL A 220 -22.10 3.93 -13.40
CA VAL A 220 -21.68 2.73 -12.69
C VAL A 220 -20.98 3.11 -11.39
N PHE A 221 -21.51 2.61 -10.28
CA PHE A 221 -20.89 2.71 -8.97
C PHE A 221 -19.88 1.57 -8.76
N VAL A 222 -18.68 1.92 -8.31
CA VAL A 222 -17.66 0.93 -7.91
C VAL A 222 -17.15 1.28 -6.52
N LEU A 223 -17.33 0.39 -5.55
CA LEU A 223 -16.58 0.42 -4.30
C LEU A 223 -15.29 -0.36 -4.52
N LEU A 224 -14.16 0.34 -4.57
CA LEU A 224 -12.84 -0.25 -4.67
C LEU A 224 -12.12 -0.08 -3.33
N CYS A 225 -12.04 -1.16 -2.56
CA CYS A 225 -11.43 -1.16 -1.25
C CYS A 225 -10.10 -1.92 -1.29
N SER A 226 -9.03 -1.29 -0.80
CA SER A 226 -7.74 -1.92 -0.58
C SER A 226 -7.57 -2.31 0.88
N GLY A 227 -7.26 -3.57 1.16
CA GLY A 227 -7.03 -4.08 2.51
C GLY A 227 -8.18 -4.91 3.08
N ASN A 228 -8.14 -5.15 4.40
CA ASN A 228 -9.06 -6.07 5.06
C ASN A 228 -10.41 -5.43 5.38
N PHE A 229 -11.49 -6.08 4.95
CA PHE A 229 -12.80 -5.77 5.52
C PHE A 229 -12.87 -6.19 6.99
N GLY A 230 -13.57 -5.39 7.79
CA GLY A 230 -13.94 -5.73 9.17
C GLY A 230 -15.08 -6.75 9.26
N ALA A 231 -15.49 -7.34 8.14
CA ALA A 231 -16.56 -8.33 8.01
C ALA A 231 -16.07 -9.53 7.20
N SER A 232 -16.55 -10.72 7.55
CA SER A 232 -16.31 -11.93 6.76
C SER A 232 -17.13 -11.93 5.46
N TYR A 233 -16.83 -12.84 4.53
CA TYR A 233 -17.60 -13.01 3.30
C TYR A 233 -19.07 -13.30 3.60
N ALA A 234 -19.36 -14.16 4.57
CA ALA A 234 -20.73 -14.46 5.00
C ALA A 234 -21.44 -13.21 5.54
N ASP A 235 -20.74 -12.39 6.32
CA ASP A 235 -21.28 -11.14 6.87
C ASP A 235 -21.43 -10.03 5.80
N MET A 236 -20.71 -10.13 4.69
CA MET A 236 -20.80 -9.20 3.55
C MET A 236 -22.04 -9.43 2.68
N GLN A 237 -22.74 -10.57 2.84
CA GLN A 237 -23.89 -10.92 1.99
C GLN A 237 -24.97 -9.83 1.93
N PRO A 238 -25.41 -9.19 3.04
CA PRO A 238 -26.41 -8.13 2.96
C PRO A 238 -25.97 -6.92 2.12
N PHE A 239 -24.67 -6.61 2.13
CA PHE A 239 -24.11 -5.54 1.31
C PHE A 239 -24.07 -5.93 -0.17
N LEU A 240 -23.65 -7.16 -0.48
CA LEU A 240 -23.67 -7.69 -1.85
C LEU A 240 -25.10 -7.75 -2.42
N ASP A 241 -26.07 -8.18 -1.61
CA ASP A 241 -27.49 -8.19 -1.98
C ASP A 241 -28.01 -6.78 -2.25
N MET A 242 -27.61 -5.79 -1.44
CA MET A 242 -27.97 -4.38 -1.65
C MET A 242 -27.41 -3.85 -2.97
N LEU A 243 -26.14 -4.11 -3.29
CA LEU A 243 -25.56 -3.69 -4.57
C LEU A 243 -26.34 -4.28 -5.76
N ASN A 244 -26.73 -5.55 -5.66
CA ASN A 244 -27.52 -6.23 -6.69
C ASN A 244 -28.95 -5.70 -6.79
N ALA A 245 -29.61 -5.41 -5.66
CA ALA A 245 -31.02 -5.02 -5.62
C ALA A 245 -31.26 -3.54 -5.96
N ALA A 246 -30.37 -2.64 -5.53
CA ALA A 246 -30.55 -1.20 -5.71
C ALA A 246 -30.39 -0.78 -7.17
N ASN A 247 -29.43 -1.37 -7.89
CA ASN A 247 -29.20 -1.11 -9.32
C ASN A 247 -28.55 -2.33 -10.01
N PRO A 248 -29.35 -3.31 -10.46
CA PRO A 248 -28.84 -4.51 -11.11
C PRO A 248 -27.89 -4.18 -12.26
N GLY A 249 -26.64 -4.65 -12.18
CA GLY A 249 -25.63 -4.42 -13.21
C GLY A 249 -25.05 -3.00 -13.26
N LYS A 250 -25.16 -2.21 -12.18
CA LYS A 250 -24.52 -0.88 -12.10
C LYS A 250 -23.72 -0.64 -10.83
N ALA A 251 -23.76 -1.53 -9.83
CA ALA A 251 -23.06 -1.35 -8.57
C ALA A 251 -22.16 -2.55 -8.27
N TYR A 252 -20.87 -2.29 -8.02
CA TYR A 252 -19.85 -3.34 -7.92
C TYR A 252 -18.97 -3.16 -6.68
N LEU A 253 -18.58 -4.28 -6.07
CA LEU A 253 -17.55 -4.33 -5.04
C LEU A 253 -16.29 -4.96 -5.62
N VAL A 254 -15.19 -4.23 -5.63
CA VAL A 254 -13.86 -4.76 -5.96
C VAL A 254 -13.02 -4.75 -4.69
N ALA A 255 -12.67 -5.95 -4.21
CA ALA A 255 -11.90 -6.14 -3.00
C ALA A 255 -10.44 -6.45 -3.33
N LEU A 256 -9.58 -5.44 -3.17
CA LEU A 256 -8.14 -5.52 -3.38
C LEU A 256 -7.44 -5.91 -2.09
N TYR A 257 -7.48 -7.20 -1.80
CA TYR A 257 -6.75 -7.75 -0.67
C TYR A 257 -5.29 -8.03 -1.04
N SER A 258 -4.37 -7.57 -0.18
CA SER A 258 -2.93 -7.76 -0.40
C SER A 258 -2.21 -8.22 0.86
N THR A 259 -1.52 -9.35 0.73
CA THR A 259 -0.64 -9.97 1.73
C THR A 259 0.82 -9.94 1.36
N ASP A 260 1.13 -9.77 0.08
CA ASP A 260 2.48 -9.76 -0.46
C ASP A 260 2.63 -8.76 -1.61
N LEU A 261 3.83 -8.66 -2.17
CA LEU A 261 4.11 -7.78 -3.30
C LEU A 261 3.41 -8.23 -4.60
N SER A 262 3.17 -9.54 -4.76
CA SER A 262 2.45 -10.06 -5.92
C SER A 262 1.00 -9.57 -5.94
N ASP A 263 0.33 -9.61 -4.79
CA ASP A 263 -1.02 -9.05 -4.63
C ASP A 263 -1.07 -7.55 -4.90
N VAL A 264 -0.03 -6.81 -4.52
CA VAL A 264 0.06 -5.37 -4.79
C VAL A 264 0.17 -5.11 -6.28
N PHE A 265 0.99 -5.86 -7.01
CA PHE A 265 1.09 -5.74 -8.47
C PHE A 265 -0.20 -6.12 -9.17
N ALA A 266 -0.87 -7.20 -8.74
CA ALA A 266 -2.18 -7.55 -9.25
C ALA A 266 -3.23 -6.45 -8.98
N SER A 267 -3.15 -5.78 -7.83
CA SER A 267 -4.02 -4.65 -7.49
C SER A 267 -3.76 -3.43 -8.38
N ILE A 268 -2.50 -3.13 -8.69
CA ILE A 268 -2.11 -2.07 -9.64
C ILE A 268 -2.65 -2.40 -11.04
N GLU A 269 -2.52 -3.64 -11.51
CA GLU A 269 -3.08 -4.09 -12.79
C GLU A 269 -4.60 -3.91 -12.83
N ILE A 270 -5.33 -4.38 -11.80
CA ILE A 270 -6.79 -4.23 -11.71
C ILE A 270 -7.20 -2.76 -11.83
N ILE A 271 -6.55 -1.87 -11.07
CA ILE A 271 -6.84 -0.43 -11.10
C ILE A 271 -6.59 0.12 -12.50
N GLY A 272 -5.45 -0.22 -13.12
CA GLY A 272 -5.13 0.17 -14.49
C GLY A 272 -6.19 -0.29 -15.49
N SER A 273 -6.61 -1.55 -15.41
CA SER A 273 -7.61 -2.12 -16.30
C SER A 273 -8.96 -1.43 -16.18
N ILE A 274 -9.48 -1.20 -14.97
CA ILE A 274 -10.78 -0.55 -14.72
C ILE A 274 -10.85 0.83 -15.42
N PHE A 275 -9.75 1.57 -15.44
CA PHE A 275 -9.71 2.94 -15.98
C PHE A 275 -9.09 3.04 -17.38
N ASP A 276 -8.98 1.93 -18.12
CA ASP A 276 -8.38 1.87 -19.46
C ASP A 276 -6.93 2.43 -19.49
N LYS A 277 -6.18 2.10 -18.45
CA LYS A 277 -4.78 2.45 -18.21
C LYS A 277 -3.91 1.22 -17.97
N LYS A 278 -4.28 0.06 -18.52
CA LYS A 278 -3.51 -1.18 -18.36
C LYS A 278 -2.05 -1.03 -18.77
N SER A 279 -1.77 -0.39 -19.91
CA SER A 279 -0.37 -0.15 -20.34
C SER A 279 0.42 0.67 -19.33
N ALA A 280 -0.18 1.71 -18.75
CA ALA A 280 0.47 2.53 -17.73
C ALA A 280 0.70 1.76 -16.41
N ALA A 281 -0.24 0.86 -16.06
CA ALA A 281 -0.07 -0.03 -14.91
C ALA A 281 1.05 -1.05 -15.14
N ASP A 282 1.11 -1.66 -16.33
CA ASP A 282 2.17 -2.61 -16.70
C ASP A 282 3.55 -1.93 -16.67
N ASP A 283 3.67 -0.73 -17.24
CA ASP A 283 4.91 0.06 -17.21
C ASP A 283 5.33 0.42 -15.77
N LEU A 284 4.38 0.79 -14.91
CA LEU A 284 4.63 1.07 -13.50
C LEU A 284 5.09 -0.17 -12.73
N ILE A 285 4.46 -1.33 -12.96
CA ILE A 285 4.85 -2.59 -12.33
C ILE A 285 6.27 -2.98 -12.76
N ASP A 286 6.59 -2.86 -14.04
CA ASP A 286 7.92 -3.18 -14.57
C ASP A 286 8.99 -2.24 -14.01
N ASP A 287 8.69 -0.95 -13.86
CA ASP A 287 9.59 0.02 -13.23
C ASP A 287 9.86 -0.33 -11.76
N ILE A 288 8.81 -0.62 -10.98
CA ILE A 288 8.94 -1.03 -9.58
C ILE A 288 9.77 -2.32 -9.47
N ARG A 289 9.47 -3.33 -10.31
CA ARG A 289 10.20 -4.61 -10.33
C ARG A 289 11.66 -4.41 -10.66
N LEU A 290 12.01 -3.50 -11.58
CA LEU A 290 13.39 -3.19 -11.94
C LEU A 290 14.15 -2.58 -10.78
N HIS A 291 13.56 -1.59 -10.10
CA HIS A 291 14.17 -0.95 -8.93
C HIS A 291 14.33 -1.94 -7.77
N PHE A 292 13.30 -2.76 -7.52
CA PHE A 292 13.34 -3.79 -6.48
C PHE A 292 14.38 -4.85 -6.79
N TYR A 293 14.55 -5.22 -8.07
CA TYR A 293 15.57 -6.15 -8.49
C TYR A 293 16.97 -5.58 -8.29
N ALA A 294 17.20 -4.32 -8.65
CA ALA A 294 18.48 -3.64 -8.41
C ALA A 294 18.82 -3.59 -6.91
N MET A 295 17.85 -3.23 -6.06
CA MET A 295 18.00 -3.26 -4.60
C MET A 295 18.30 -4.66 -4.08
N HIS A 296 17.59 -5.68 -4.55
CA HIS A 296 17.84 -7.07 -4.20
C HIS A 296 19.27 -7.51 -4.57
N GLN A 297 19.70 -7.21 -5.78
CA GLN A 297 21.03 -7.57 -6.27
C GLN A 297 22.15 -6.89 -5.47
N GLU A 298 22.05 -5.59 -5.23
CA GLU A 298 23.09 -4.86 -4.47
C GLU A 298 23.09 -5.26 -2.98
N SER A 299 21.92 -5.40 -2.35
CA SER A 299 21.83 -5.87 -0.96
C SER A 299 22.35 -7.30 -0.77
N SER A 300 22.01 -8.20 -1.70
CA SER A 300 22.50 -9.58 -1.71
C SER A 300 24.02 -9.67 -1.90
N LYS A 301 24.62 -8.82 -2.75
CA LYS A 301 26.08 -8.76 -2.92
C LYS A 301 26.79 -8.32 -1.65
N LEU A 302 26.21 -7.37 -0.91
CA LEU A 302 26.75 -6.92 0.38
C LEU A 302 26.66 -8.01 1.46
N ASN A 303 25.67 -8.92 1.35
CA ASN A 303 25.48 -10.10 2.19
C ASN A 303 25.70 -9.84 3.69
N LYS A 304 25.13 -8.74 4.20
CA LYS A 304 25.33 -8.31 5.59
C LYS A 304 24.74 -9.30 6.61
N ASN A 305 23.85 -10.20 6.17
CA ASN A 305 23.14 -11.16 7.01
C ASN A 305 22.41 -10.49 8.19
N TYR A 306 22.00 -9.23 8.04
CA TYR A 306 21.32 -8.49 9.09
C TYR A 306 19.96 -9.10 9.39
N LYS A 307 19.69 -9.25 10.68
CA LYS A 307 18.37 -9.58 11.20
C LYS A 307 17.52 -8.31 11.28
N VAL A 308 16.23 -8.45 10.98
CA VAL A 308 15.26 -7.35 11.01
C VAL A 308 14.08 -7.68 11.92
N TYR A 309 13.62 -6.68 12.67
CA TYR A 309 12.35 -6.70 13.39
C TYR A 309 11.46 -5.57 12.86
N VAL A 310 10.23 -5.89 12.49
CA VAL A 310 9.25 -4.92 11.98
C VAL A 310 8.06 -4.90 12.95
N GLU A 311 7.76 -3.76 13.57
CA GLU A 311 6.73 -3.62 14.60
C GLU A 311 5.60 -2.67 14.17
N SER A 312 4.35 -3.12 14.34
CA SER A 312 3.14 -2.31 14.14
C SER A 312 2.90 -1.33 15.30
N THR A 313 1.93 -0.43 15.13
CA THR A 313 1.52 0.47 16.23
C THR A 313 0.94 -0.24 17.46
N SER A 314 0.55 -1.52 17.33
CA SER A 314 0.03 -2.34 18.43
C SER A 314 1.10 -3.22 19.09
N GLY A 315 2.37 -3.07 18.71
CA GLY A 315 3.47 -3.89 19.24
C GLY A 315 3.50 -5.31 18.67
N GLN A 316 2.91 -5.54 17.48
CA GLN A 316 2.96 -6.82 16.80
C GLN A 316 4.08 -6.85 15.77
N GLY A 317 4.80 -7.97 15.69
CA GLY A 317 5.81 -8.24 14.68
C GLY A 317 5.18 -8.63 13.35
N ALA A 318 5.69 -8.08 12.24
CA ALA A 318 5.30 -8.46 10.90
C ALA A 318 5.94 -9.80 10.51
N GLY A 319 5.14 -10.79 10.12
CA GLY A 319 5.58 -12.09 9.63
C GLY A 319 5.27 -12.32 8.14
N THR A 320 5.43 -13.56 7.68
CA THR A 320 5.08 -13.98 6.31
C THR A 320 3.62 -13.69 5.99
N GLY A 321 3.32 -13.28 4.76
CA GLY A 321 1.97 -12.83 4.38
C GLY A 321 1.65 -11.41 4.85
N SER A 322 2.69 -10.59 5.09
CA SER A 322 2.57 -9.14 5.15
C SER A 322 3.48 -8.50 4.11
N ILE A 323 3.00 -7.44 3.46
CA ILE A 323 3.72 -6.80 2.35
C ILE A 323 5.09 -6.29 2.80
N ILE A 324 5.16 -5.72 4.01
CA ILE A 324 6.43 -5.23 4.56
C ILE A 324 7.43 -6.36 4.82
N ASN A 325 6.97 -7.56 5.20
CA ASN A 325 7.86 -8.71 5.33
C ASN A 325 8.49 -9.07 3.98
N ASP A 326 7.70 -9.07 2.91
CA ASP A 326 8.19 -9.36 1.56
C ASP A 326 9.17 -8.31 1.07
N VAL A 327 8.92 -7.03 1.35
CA VAL A 327 9.89 -5.97 1.08
C VAL A 327 11.22 -6.24 1.80
N VAL A 328 11.20 -6.46 3.12
CA VAL A 328 12.47 -6.62 3.87
C VAL A 328 13.20 -7.92 3.54
N THR A 329 12.49 -8.99 3.21
CA THR A 329 13.10 -10.31 2.93
C THR A 329 13.47 -10.48 1.47
N SER A 330 12.55 -10.19 0.54
CA SER A 330 12.75 -10.43 -0.90
C SER A 330 13.46 -9.28 -1.61
N VAL A 331 13.27 -8.03 -1.16
CA VAL A 331 13.88 -6.85 -1.81
C VAL A 331 15.16 -6.41 -1.09
N LEU A 332 15.13 -6.35 0.25
CA LEU A 332 16.27 -5.85 1.03
C LEU A 332 17.22 -6.95 1.52
N SER A 333 16.92 -8.22 1.21
CA SER A 333 17.75 -9.39 1.58
C SER A 333 18.02 -9.52 3.09
N LEU A 334 17.07 -9.09 3.94
CA LEU A 334 17.16 -9.16 5.40
C LEU A 334 16.54 -10.44 5.95
N LYS A 335 16.97 -10.86 7.15
CA LYS A 335 16.41 -12.02 7.85
C LYS A 335 15.43 -11.58 8.93
N ASN A 336 14.13 -11.70 8.67
CA ASN A 336 13.12 -11.33 9.67
C ASN A 336 13.19 -12.26 10.90
N ILE A 337 13.17 -11.68 12.11
CA ILE A 337 13.15 -12.45 13.37
C ILE A 337 11.76 -13.04 13.64
N CYS A 338 10.69 -12.43 13.12
CA CYS A 338 9.35 -13.00 13.20
C CYS A 338 9.27 -14.23 12.26
N LYS A 339 9.09 -15.42 12.85
CA LYS A 339 8.97 -16.69 12.11
C LYS A 339 7.54 -17.16 11.91
N HIS A 340 6.57 -16.39 12.37
CA HIS A 340 5.15 -16.69 12.26
C HIS A 340 4.57 -16.04 11.01
N GLU A 341 3.40 -16.49 10.60
CA GLU A 341 2.59 -15.81 9.60
C GLU A 341 1.87 -14.61 10.21
N GLN A 342 1.59 -13.62 9.37
CA GLN A 342 0.80 -12.43 9.70
C GLN A 342 1.40 -11.61 10.86
N TRP A 343 0.58 -10.74 11.43
CA TRP A 343 0.91 -9.87 12.55
C TRP A 343 0.71 -10.62 13.87
N VAL A 344 1.78 -10.89 14.60
CA VAL A 344 1.72 -11.59 15.89
C VAL A 344 2.51 -10.85 16.95
N LYS A 345 2.12 -11.01 18.22
CA LYS A 345 2.93 -10.48 19.32
C LYS A 345 4.24 -11.28 19.41
N ILE A 346 5.36 -10.58 19.30
CA ILE A 346 6.69 -11.11 19.62
C ILE A 346 7.05 -10.62 21.01
N SER A 347 7.59 -11.49 21.87
CA SER A 347 7.98 -11.07 23.22
C SER A 347 9.28 -10.26 23.17
N ASP A 348 9.43 -9.29 24.08
CA ASP A 348 10.63 -8.46 24.12
C ASP A 348 11.89 -9.33 24.38
N GLU A 349 11.77 -10.45 25.12
CA GLU A 349 12.87 -11.40 25.33
C GLU A 349 13.37 -12.01 24.02
N ILE A 350 12.47 -12.38 23.10
CA ILE A 350 12.87 -12.87 21.78
C ILE A 350 13.61 -11.78 21.00
N VAL A 351 13.11 -10.54 21.04
CA VAL A 351 13.77 -9.42 20.35
C VAL A 351 15.16 -9.15 20.95
N ILE A 352 15.28 -9.21 22.29
CA ILE A 352 16.53 -9.04 23.03
C ILE A 352 17.53 -10.16 22.73
N ASP A 353 17.08 -11.41 22.63
CA ASP A 353 17.96 -12.54 22.32
C ASP A 353 18.44 -12.51 20.86
N GLU A 354 17.56 -12.08 19.95
CA GLU A 354 17.88 -12.02 18.52
C GLU A 354 18.76 -10.82 18.13
N GLN A 355 18.69 -9.71 18.90
CA GLN A 355 19.39 -8.44 18.68
C GLN A 355 19.37 -8.01 17.21
N PRO A 356 18.19 -7.71 16.63
CA PRO A 356 18.10 -7.34 15.23
C PRO A 356 18.93 -6.08 14.94
N LYS A 357 19.77 -6.14 13.89
CA LYS A 357 20.56 -4.98 13.44
C LYS A 357 19.70 -3.94 12.72
N VAL A 358 18.49 -4.30 12.31
CA VAL A 358 17.51 -3.41 11.68
C VAL A 358 16.20 -3.48 12.46
N ILE A 359 15.67 -2.33 12.87
CA ILE A 359 14.37 -2.23 13.54
C ILE A 359 13.51 -1.23 12.75
N ILE A 360 12.33 -1.65 12.33
CA ILE A 360 11.42 -0.85 11.51
C ILE A 360 10.10 -0.70 12.26
N PHE A 361 9.66 0.54 12.47
CA PHE A 361 8.38 0.85 13.11
C PHE A 361 7.36 1.36 12.09
N GLN A 362 6.08 1.11 12.33
CA GLN A 362 5.03 1.78 11.58
C GLN A 362 5.02 3.29 11.90
N SER A 363 5.02 4.15 10.88
CA SER A 363 5.16 5.61 11.02
C SER A 363 3.98 6.28 11.74
N SER A 364 2.82 5.62 11.77
CA SER A 364 1.64 6.07 12.52
C SER A 364 1.68 5.75 14.01
N ASP A 365 2.77 5.16 14.51
CA ASP A 365 2.95 4.89 15.93
C ASP A 365 3.06 6.20 16.72
N LYS A 366 2.24 6.33 17.76
CA LYS A 366 2.17 7.51 18.61
C LYS A 366 3.15 7.47 19.78
N ARG A 367 3.74 6.29 20.06
CA ARG A 367 4.78 6.14 21.08
C ARG A 367 6.00 6.96 20.69
N THR A 368 6.63 7.57 21.68
CA THR A 368 7.95 8.18 21.54
C THR A 368 8.95 7.13 21.06
N MET A 369 10.08 7.56 20.47
CA MET A 369 11.10 6.59 20.05
C MET A 369 11.70 5.86 21.26
N ASP A 370 11.82 6.51 22.42
CA ASP A 370 12.31 5.87 23.65
C ASP A 370 11.39 4.76 24.14
N GLU A 371 10.07 4.96 24.11
CA GLU A 371 9.09 3.90 24.41
C GLU A 371 9.18 2.74 23.40
N ARG A 372 9.28 3.05 22.11
CA ARG A 372 9.44 2.04 21.04
C ARG A 372 10.73 1.23 21.19
N MET A 373 11.82 1.91 21.59
CA MET A 373 13.15 1.33 21.81
C MET A 373 13.36 0.81 23.23
N ARG A 374 12.31 0.78 24.07
CA ARG A 374 12.32 0.26 25.44
C ARG A 374 13.37 0.91 26.34
N VAL A 375 13.62 2.21 26.16
CA VAL A 375 14.46 3.02 27.06
C VAL A 375 13.74 3.17 28.41
N GLY A 376 14.11 2.34 29.37
CA GLY A 376 13.47 2.29 30.69
C GLY A 376 12.85 0.93 31.05
N TYR A 377 12.80 -0.02 30.10
CA TYR A 377 12.49 -1.41 30.43
C TYR A 377 13.69 -2.04 31.14
N ILE A 378 13.54 -2.32 32.43
CA ILE A 378 14.45 -3.16 33.21
C ILE A 378 13.82 -4.57 33.23
N PRO A 379 14.45 -5.60 32.66
CA PRO A 379 13.95 -6.96 32.75
C PRO A 379 13.70 -7.33 34.23
N GLY A 380 12.45 -7.68 34.55
CA GLY A 380 12.06 -8.11 35.90
C GLY A 380 11.28 -7.12 36.76
N GLN A 381 10.90 -5.93 36.26
CA GLN A 381 9.87 -5.12 36.93
C GLN A 381 8.49 -5.40 36.33
N THR A 382 7.72 -6.24 37.03
CA THR A 382 6.28 -6.36 36.81
C THR A 382 5.60 -5.01 36.97
N GLU A 383 4.73 -4.65 36.03
CA GLU A 383 3.81 -3.52 36.11
C GLU A 383 3.05 -3.56 37.45
N THR A 384 3.38 -2.64 38.35
CA THR A 384 2.45 -2.26 39.42
C THR A 384 1.60 -1.09 38.93
N ALA A 385 0.35 -1.43 38.61
CA ALA A 385 -0.91 -0.66 38.60
C ALA A 385 -0.89 0.82 38.21
#